data_AF-A0A9Y2AI89-F1
#
_entry.id   AF-A0A9Y2AI89-F1
#
_cell.length_a   1.000
_cell.length_b   1.000
_cell.length_c   1.000
_cell.angle_alpha   90.00
_cell.angle_beta   90.00
_cell.angle_gamma   90.00
#
_symmetry.space_group_name_H-M   'P 1'
#
loop_
_entity.id
_entity.type
_entity.pdbx_description
1 polymer ?
#
loop_
_entity_poly.entity_id
_entity_poly.type
_entity_poly.pdbx_seq_one_letter_code
_entity_poly.pdbx_strand_id
1 'polypeptide(L)'
;MSEFICNHCSNYINTEEKICPYCQSKFIFSGENKNITDEFIPNCLVHRYDGSDLLEKGRILKEGKVNNKIALKLKDFNHPITVSKHKIYDLNPEILASIEALRQERKEVMEHYDFLIGEYWHQLDPFTH
;
A
#
# COMPACT_ATOMS: atom_id res chain seq x y z
N MET A 1 -13.48 -15.56 8.79
CA MET A 1 -13.07 -15.45 7.37
C MET A 1 -11.58 -15.23 7.27
N SER A 2 -10.90 -15.98 6.40
CA SER A 2 -9.45 -15.86 6.17
C SER A 2 -9.19 -15.22 4.81
N GLU A 3 -8.29 -14.23 4.76
CA GLU A 3 -7.89 -13.54 3.53
C GLU A 3 -6.51 -14.02 3.08
N PHE A 4 -6.42 -14.60 1.88
CA PHE A 4 -5.17 -15.14 1.34
C PHE A 4 -5.24 -15.35 -0.16
N ILE A 5 -4.10 -15.64 -0.79
CA ILE A 5 -4.00 -16.03 -2.20
C ILE A 5 -3.84 -17.54 -2.30
N CYS A 6 -4.57 -18.17 -3.20
CA CYS A 6 -4.29 -19.55 -3.58
C CYS A 6 -3.04 -19.58 -4.48
N ASN A 7 -1.95 -20.23 -4.06
CA ASN A 7 -0.71 -20.25 -4.86
C ASN A 7 -0.85 -21.07 -6.15
N HIS A 8 -1.89 -21.91 -6.27
CA HIS A 8 -2.14 -22.70 -7.47
C HIS A 8 -2.78 -21.87 -8.60
N CYS A 9 -3.75 -20.99 -8.28
CA CYS A 9 -4.49 -20.23 -9.29
C CYS A 9 -4.30 -18.71 -9.19
N SER A 10 -3.51 -18.25 -8.20
CA SER A 10 -3.28 -16.83 -7.88
C SER A 10 -4.53 -16.02 -7.57
N ASN A 11 -5.68 -16.67 -7.34
CA ASN A 11 -6.89 -15.98 -6.94
C ASN A 11 -6.82 -15.57 -5.46
N TYR A 12 -7.25 -14.34 -5.18
CA TYR A 12 -7.60 -13.89 -3.85
C TYR A 12 -8.83 -14.65 -3.35
N ILE A 13 -8.70 -15.13 -2.12
CA ILE A 13 -9.66 -15.95 -1.41
C ILE A 13 -10.06 -15.21 -0.15
N ASN A 14 -11.36 -15.10 0.06
CA ASN A 14 -11.97 -14.66 1.31
C ASN A 14 -13.07 -15.65 1.67
N THR A 15 -12.69 -16.74 2.34
CA THR A 15 -13.61 -17.82 2.73
C THR A 15 -13.14 -18.50 4.01
N GLU A 16 -14.00 -19.33 4.58
CA GLU A 16 -13.69 -20.26 5.68
C GLU A 16 -13.53 -21.70 5.17
N GLU A 17 -13.85 -21.94 3.90
CA GLU A 17 -13.66 -23.23 3.26
C GLU A 17 -12.18 -23.62 3.18
N LYS A 18 -11.93 -24.93 3.25
CA LYS A 18 -10.58 -25.52 3.15
C LYS A 18 -10.18 -25.88 1.73
N ILE A 19 -10.98 -25.51 0.73
CA ILE A 19 -10.79 -25.83 -0.69
C ILE A 19 -10.94 -24.54 -1.50
N CYS A 20 -10.14 -24.41 -2.55
CA CYS A 20 -10.22 -23.27 -3.45
C CYS A 20 -11.50 -23.32 -4.30
N PRO A 21 -12.38 -22.30 -4.25
CA PRO A 21 -13.59 -22.28 -5.06
C PRO A 21 -13.32 -22.18 -6.57
N TYR A 22 -12.10 -21.78 -6.96
CA TYR A 22 -11.73 -21.58 -8.37
C TYR A 22 -11.01 -22.79 -8.99
N CYS A 23 -10.06 -23.40 -8.28
CA CYS A 23 -9.27 -24.53 -8.80
C CYS A 23 -9.45 -25.84 -8.04
N GLN A 24 -10.32 -25.86 -7.02
CA GLN A 24 -10.64 -27.04 -6.21
C GLN A 24 -9.44 -27.64 -5.44
N SER A 25 -8.31 -26.94 -5.36
CA SER A 25 -7.15 -27.37 -4.56
C SER A 25 -7.45 -27.22 -3.07
N LYS A 26 -7.09 -28.21 -2.26
CA LYS A 26 -7.14 -28.11 -0.79
C LYS A 26 -6.11 -27.09 -0.30
N PHE A 27 -6.52 -26.23 0.63
CA PHE A 27 -5.63 -25.27 1.28
C PHE A 27 -4.78 -25.92 2.38
N ILE A 28 -3.49 -25.64 2.35
CA ILE A 28 -2.49 -26.02 3.33
C ILE A 28 -1.93 -24.72 3.89
N PHE A 29 -2.27 -24.43 5.15
CA PHE A 29 -1.99 -23.14 5.80
C PHE A 29 -0.63 -23.10 6.51
N SER A 30 0.01 -24.25 6.73
CA SER A 30 1.26 -24.35 7.50
C SER A 30 2.15 -25.51 7.05
N GLY A 31 3.41 -25.49 7.49
CA GLY A 31 4.42 -26.48 7.13
C GLY A 31 5.07 -26.22 5.78
N GLU A 32 5.99 -27.10 5.38
CA GLU A 32 6.76 -26.99 4.13
C GLU A 32 5.87 -27.00 2.88
N ASN A 33 4.69 -27.63 2.97
CA ASN A 33 3.73 -27.75 1.88
C ASN A 33 2.69 -26.62 1.88
N LYS A 34 2.91 -25.53 2.63
CA LYS A 34 2.00 -24.37 2.64
C LYS A 34 1.79 -23.87 1.20
N ASN A 35 0.54 -23.80 0.77
CA ASN A 35 0.16 -23.48 -0.61
C ASN A 35 -0.70 -22.23 -0.75
N ILE A 36 -0.62 -21.35 0.24
CA ILE A 36 -1.30 -20.06 0.25
C ILE A 36 -0.30 -18.92 0.51
N THR A 37 -0.66 -17.72 0.08
CA THR A 37 -0.01 -16.47 0.50
C THR A 37 -1.00 -15.67 1.35
N ASP A 38 -0.82 -15.72 2.66
CA ASP A 38 -1.61 -15.01 3.69
C ASP A 38 -0.91 -13.74 4.20
N GLU A 39 0.34 -13.50 3.78
CA GLU A 39 1.09 -12.30 4.08
C GLU A 39 1.38 -11.49 2.82
N PHE A 40 1.15 -10.17 2.89
CA PHE A 40 1.50 -9.26 1.82
C PHE A 40 2.96 -8.83 1.94
N ILE A 41 3.83 -9.40 1.10
CA ILE A 41 5.25 -9.04 1.05
C ILE A 41 5.48 -8.13 -0.16
N PRO A 42 5.71 -6.81 0.04
CA PRO A 42 6.00 -5.88 -1.05
C PRO A 42 7.43 -6.07 -1.56
N ASN A 43 7.66 -5.73 -2.84
CA ASN A 43 8.98 -5.73 -3.47
C ASN A 43 9.27 -4.46 -4.27
N CYS A 44 8.34 -3.51 -4.32
CA CYS A 44 8.52 -2.24 -5.02
C CYS A 44 7.79 -1.11 -4.29
N LEU A 45 8.13 0.12 -4.68
CA LEU A 45 7.45 1.34 -4.32
C LEU A 45 6.78 1.94 -5.57
N VAL A 46 5.56 2.43 -5.40
CA VAL A 46 4.73 2.94 -6.49
C VAL A 46 4.39 4.40 -6.24
N HIS A 47 4.75 5.26 -7.18
CA HIS A 47 4.35 6.67 -7.19
C HIS A 47 3.08 6.83 -8.04
N ARG A 48 1.91 6.87 -7.42
CA ARG A 48 0.64 6.87 -8.16
C ARG A 48 0.11 8.25 -8.51
N TYR A 49 0.34 9.23 -7.64
CA TYR A 49 -0.33 10.53 -7.72
C TYR A 49 0.68 11.60 -8.11
N ASP A 50 0.52 12.17 -9.30
CA ASP A 50 1.34 13.28 -9.74
C ASP A 50 1.13 14.48 -8.80
N GLY A 51 2.22 15.09 -8.34
CA GLY A 51 2.19 16.17 -7.34
C GLY A 51 2.11 15.73 -5.88
N SER A 52 1.92 14.43 -5.61
CA SER A 52 2.10 13.86 -4.27
C SER A 52 3.52 13.36 -4.10
N ASP A 53 4.06 13.44 -2.89
CA ASP A 53 5.30 12.74 -2.54
C ASP A 53 5.04 11.25 -2.20
N LEU A 54 3.79 10.82 -2.01
CA LEU A 54 3.44 9.50 -1.49
C LEU A 54 3.95 8.34 -2.36
N LEU A 55 4.66 7.41 -1.71
CA LEU A 55 5.10 6.15 -2.28
C LEU A 55 4.34 5.01 -1.60
N GLU A 56 3.63 4.21 -2.38
CA GLU A 56 2.87 3.06 -1.88
C GLU A 56 3.70 1.78 -2.03
N LYS A 57 3.77 0.96 -0.97
CA LYS A 57 4.39 -0.37 -1.03
C LYS A 57 3.54 -1.29 -1.92
N GLY A 58 4.16 -1.93 -2.90
CA GLY A 58 3.48 -2.81 -3.85
C GLY A 58 4.26 -4.09 -4.13
N ARG A 59 3.59 -5.05 -4.76
CA ARG A 59 4.18 -6.27 -5.28
C ARG A 59 3.96 -6.38 -6.78
N ILE A 60 5.05 -6.46 -7.55
CA ILE A 60 4.99 -6.72 -8.98
C ILE A 60 4.49 -8.17 -9.19
N LEU A 61 3.38 -8.31 -9.92
CA LEU A 61 2.81 -9.62 -10.29
C LEU A 61 3.19 -10.02 -11.71
N LYS A 62 3.29 -9.04 -12.61
CA LYS A 62 3.67 -9.26 -14.00
C LYS A 62 4.38 -8.04 -14.57
N GLU A 63 5.52 -8.27 -15.19
CA GLU A 63 6.25 -7.24 -15.92
C GLU A 63 5.81 -7.17 -17.38
N GLY A 64 5.59 -5.96 -17.86
CA GLY A 64 5.36 -5.69 -19.28
C GLY A 64 6.52 -4.88 -19.88
N LYS A 65 6.38 -4.48 -21.15
CA LYS A 65 7.41 -3.65 -21.81
C LYS A 65 7.44 -2.23 -21.26
N VAL A 66 6.27 -1.61 -21.09
CA VAL A 66 6.11 -0.20 -20.66
C VAL A 66 5.49 -0.09 -19.27
N ASN A 67 4.62 -1.03 -18.92
CA ASN A 67 3.85 -1.03 -17.67
C ASN A 67 3.95 -2.38 -16.96
N ASN A 68 3.81 -2.38 -15.64
CA ASN A 68 3.73 -3.58 -14.81
C ASN A 68 2.32 -3.70 -14.19
N LYS A 69 1.92 -4.94 -13.90
CA LYS A 69 0.76 -5.26 -13.06
C LYS A 69 1.22 -5.38 -11.61
N ILE A 70 0.63 -4.60 -10.73
CA ILE A 70 1.03 -4.50 -9.32
C ILE A 70 -0.19 -4.74 -8.42
N ALA A 71 0.01 -5.49 -7.34
CA ALA A 71 -0.91 -5.52 -6.21
C ALA A 71 -0.39 -4.58 -5.11
N LEU A 72 -1.27 -3.80 -4.47
CA LEU A 72 -0.92 -2.98 -3.31
C LEU A 72 -1.35 -3.67 -1.99
N LYS A 73 -2.28 -4.63 -2.10
CA LYS A 73 -2.78 -5.47 -1.01
C LYS A 73 -3.07 -6.88 -1.53
N LEU A 74 -3.30 -7.85 -0.63
CA LEU A 74 -3.67 -9.24 -1.04
C LEU A 74 -4.88 -9.26 -1.99
N LYS A 75 -5.94 -8.52 -1.67
CA LYS A 75 -7.15 -8.46 -2.52
C LYS A 75 -6.91 -7.98 -3.95
N ASP A 76 -5.84 -7.23 -4.20
CA ASP A 76 -5.53 -6.68 -5.51
C ASP A 76 -4.88 -7.72 -6.44
N PHE A 77 -4.58 -8.94 -5.97
CA PHE A 77 -4.04 -10.00 -6.84
C PHE A 77 -5.02 -10.41 -7.96
N ASN A 78 -6.33 -10.35 -7.69
CA ASN A 78 -7.37 -10.58 -8.72
C ASN A 78 -7.52 -9.40 -9.67
N HIS A 79 -7.28 -8.19 -9.16
CA HIS A 79 -7.51 -6.94 -9.88
C HIS A 79 -6.30 -6.01 -9.74
N PRO A 80 -5.14 -6.40 -10.30
CA PRO A 80 -3.92 -5.63 -10.12
C PRO A 80 -3.99 -4.32 -10.89
N ILE A 81 -3.47 -3.26 -10.29
CA ILE A 81 -3.32 -1.97 -10.93
C ILE A 81 -2.25 -2.04 -12.02
N THR A 82 -2.39 -1.18 -13.03
CA THR A 82 -1.39 -1.05 -14.10
C THR A 82 -0.63 0.24 -13.89
N VAL A 83 0.68 0.14 -13.73
CA VAL A 83 1.55 1.29 -13.47
C VAL A 83 2.69 1.32 -14.46
N SER A 84 3.04 2.51 -14.94
CA SER A 84 4.18 2.67 -15.84
C SER A 84 5.50 2.48 -15.11
N LYS A 85 6.49 1.86 -15.79
CA LYS A 85 7.79 1.54 -15.19
C LYS A 85 8.52 2.73 -14.59
N HIS A 86 8.36 3.92 -15.16
CA HIS A 86 8.99 5.14 -14.63
C HIS A 86 8.37 5.65 -13.31
N LYS A 87 7.26 5.06 -12.87
CA LYS A 87 6.59 5.35 -11.58
C LYS A 87 6.80 4.22 -10.55
N ILE A 88 7.69 3.27 -10.84
CA ILE A 88 7.98 2.13 -9.99
C ILE A 88 9.45 2.21 -9.59
N TYR A 89 9.71 2.06 -8.29
CA TYR A 89 11.03 2.09 -7.71
C TYR A 89 11.29 0.81 -6.92
N ASP A 90 12.55 0.45 -6.78
CA ASP A 90 12.94 -0.65 -5.90
C ASP A 90 12.60 -0.32 -4.45
N LEU A 91 12.15 -1.33 -3.70
CA LEU A 91 11.87 -1.16 -2.29
C LEU A 91 13.19 -1.07 -1.51
N ASN A 92 13.57 0.14 -1.12
CA ASN A 92 14.61 0.39 -0.13
C ASN A 92 13.95 0.76 1.22
N PRO A 93 13.91 -0.15 2.21
CA PRO A 93 13.24 0.11 3.48
C PRO A 93 13.84 1.27 4.28
N GLU A 94 15.16 1.48 4.21
CA GLU A 94 15.86 2.52 4.95
C GLU A 94 15.51 3.91 4.41
N ILE A 95 15.62 4.09 3.09
CA ILE A 95 15.24 5.35 2.42
C ILE A 95 13.77 5.65 2.64
N LEU A 96 12.90 4.66 2.52
CA LEU A 96 11.47 4.85 2.76
C LEU A 96 11.18 5.30 4.19
N ALA A 97 11.81 4.66 5.19
CA ALA A 97 11.66 5.06 6.58
C ALA A 97 12.14 6.49 6.82
N SER A 98 13.25 6.91 6.20
CA SER A 98 13.71 8.31 6.25
C SER A 98 12.68 9.28 5.65
N ILE A 99 12.10 8.94 4.50
CA ILE A 99 11.05 9.76 3.86
C ILE A 99 9.80 9.84 4.76
N GLU A 100 9.38 8.73 5.35
CA GLU A 100 8.24 8.67 6.27
C GLU A 100 8.48 9.52 7.53
N ALA A 101 9.70 9.49 8.09
CA ALA A 101 10.09 10.33 9.23
C ALA A 101 10.02 11.82 8.88
N LEU A 102 10.57 12.24 7.74
CA LEU A 102 10.53 13.63 7.28
C LEU A 102 9.08 14.12 7.05
N ARG A 103 8.19 13.25 6.57
CA ARG A 103 6.77 13.58 6.43
C ARG A 103 6.10 13.81 7.76
N GLN A 104 6.39 12.96 8.73
CA GLN A 104 5.84 13.07 10.07
C GLN A 104 6.32 14.38 10.73
N GLU A 105 7.61 14.68 10.64
CA GLU A 105 8.18 15.95 11.11
C GLU A 105 7.51 17.16 10.43
N ARG A 106 7.38 17.14 9.09
CA ARG A 106 6.68 18.21 8.35
C ARG A 106 5.25 18.40 8.85
N LYS A 107 4.52 17.30 9.09
CA LYS A 107 3.14 17.34 9.58
C LYS A 107 3.08 17.99 10.96
N GLU A 108 3.92 17.56 11.90
CA GLU A 108 3.97 18.10 13.26
C GLU A 108 4.31 19.60 13.27
N VAL A 109 5.27 20.02 12.44
CA VAL A 109 5.63 21.44 12.30
C VAL A 109 4.46 22.26 11.74
N MET A 110 3.77 21.77 10.72
CA MET A 110 2.59 22.44 10.16
C MET A 110 1.47 22.55 11.19
N GLU A 111 1.15 21.46 11.89
CA GLU A 111 0.12 21.46 12.96
C GLU A 111 0.48 22.45 14.08
N HIS A 112 1.76 22.54 14.45
CA HIS A 112 2.23 23.52 15.43
C HIS A 112 2.02 24.96 14.96
N TYR A 113 2.38 25.28 13.71
CA TYR A 113 2.16 26.62 13.18
C TYR A 113 0.67 26.94 13.03
N ASP A 114 -0.15 26.00 12.55
CA ASP A 114 -1.60 26.19 12.45
C ASP A 114 -2.22 26.49 13.83
N PHE A 115 -1.75 25.80 14.87
CA PHE A 115 -2.15 26.09 16.26
C PHE A 115 -1.74 27.51 16.68
N LEU A 116 -0.47 27.89 16.52
CA LEU A 116 0.01 29.23 16.90
C LEU A 116 -0.71 30.35 16.15
N ILE A 117 -0.94 30.16 14.85
CA ILE A 117 -1.72 31.08 14.04
C ILE A 117 -3.13 31.20 14.64
N GLY A 118 -3.81 30.10 14.93
CA GLY A 118 -5.12 30.09 15.57
C GLY A 118 -5.14 30.91 16.87
N GLU A 119 -4.16 30.72 17.76
CA GLU A 119 -4.04 31.50 19.01
C GLU A 119 -3.91 33.00 18.77
N TYR A 120 -3.19 33.43 17.74
CA TYR A 120 -3.09 34.85 17.38
C TYR A 120 -4.36 35.40 16.75
N TRP A 121 -5.05 34.63 15.91
CA TRP A 121 -6.33 35.03 15.32
C TRP A 121 -7.39 35.30 16.39
N HIS A 122 -7.41 34.52 17.47
CA HIS A 122 -8.33 34.71 18.59
C HIS A 122 -8.07 36.00 19.40
N GLN A 123 -6.91 36.63 19.26
CA GLN A 123 -6.58 37.89 19.91
C GLN A 123 -7.00 39.12 19.10
N LEU A 124 -7.46 38.93 17.86
CA LEU A 124 -7.91 40.04 17.01
C LEU A 124 -9.33 40.46 17.40
N ASP A 125 -9.50 41.73 17.72
CA ASP A 125 -10.82 42.30 17.94
C ASP A 125 -11.60 42.41 16.61
N PRO A 126 -12.92 42.13 16.62
CA PRO A 126 -13.77 42.38 15.46
C PRO A 126 -13.73 43.85 15.05
N PHE A 127 -13.70 44.11 13.74
CA PHE A 127 -13.83 45.46 13.21
C PHE A 127 -15.22 46.03 13.55
N THR A 128 -15.28 47.13 14.32
CA THR A 128 -16.53 47.69 14.88
C THR A 128 -16.94 49.04 14.28
N HIS A 129 -16.41 49.42 13.12
CA HIS A 129 -16.78 50.66 12.42
C HIS A 129 -17.89 50.47 11.38
#